data_AF-A0A7C3A091-F1
#
_entry.id   AF-A0A7C3A091-F1
#
_cell.length_a   1.000
_cell.length_b   1.000
_cell.length_c   1.000
_cell.angle_alpha   90.00
_cell.angle_beta   90.00
_cell.angle_gamma   90.00
#
_symmetry.space_group_name_H-M   'P 1'
#
loop_
_entity.id
_entity.type
_entity.pdbx_description
1 polymer ?
#
loop_
_entity_poly.entity_id
_entity_poly.type
_entity_poly.pdbx_seq_one_letter_code
_entity_poly.pdbx_strand_id
1 'polypeptide(L)' 'MRKQREIIPQPRSVFLKVQCPDCGTETIIFDRASTVVKCHVCGAMLAEPGGGKARLLVKKKNIIQVLS' A
#
# COMPACT_ATOMS: atom_id res chain seq x y z
N MET A 1 5.73 12.60 15.88
CA MET A 1 6.54 13.75 15.39
C MET A 1 5.96 14.31 14.09
N ARG A 2 5.43 15.54 14.13
CA ARG A 2 4.83 16.26 12.98
C ARG A 2 5.94 16.88 12.11
N LYS A 3 5.96 16.62 10.79
CA LYS A 3 6.96 17.15 9.83
C LYS A 3 6.72 18.62 9.45
N GLN A 4 6.01 19.38 10.28
CA GLN A 4 5.46 20.68 9.90
C GLN A 4 6.47 21.83 10.06
N ARG A 5 7.77 21.55 9.88
CA ARG A 5 8.87 22.53 10.01
C ARG A 5 9.64 22.74 8.69
N GLU A 6 9.06 22.32 7.56
CA GLU A 6 9.63 22.44 6.22
C GLU A 6 8.82 23.47 5.43
N ILE A 7 9.47 24.37 4.68
CA ILE A 7 8.82 25.47 3.94
C ILE A 7 7.85 24.92 2.87
N ILE A 8 8.20 23.76 2.28
CA ILE A 8 7.34 22.99 1.38
C ILE A 8 7.31 21.55 1.91
N PRO A 9 6.22 21.10 2.54
CA PRO A 9 6.15 19.76 3.11
C PRO A 9 5.94 18.72 2.00
N GLN A 10 6.80 17.69 1.97
CA GLN A 10 6.59 16.52 1.09
C GLN A 10 5.75 15.43 1.77
N PRO A 11 4.85 14.76 1.02
CA PRO A 11 4.08 13.64 1.55
C PRO A 11 5.03 12.50 1.95
N ARG A 12 4.73 11.86 3.07
CA ARG A 12 5.47 10.66 3.55
C ARG A 12 4.92 9.36 2.98
N SER A 13 3.90 9.46 2.13
CA SER A 13 3.17 8.35 1.54
C SER A 13 3.76 7.94 0.22
N VAL A 14 3.71 6.64 -0.01
CA VAL A 14 4.23 5.99 -1.21
C VAL A 14 3.18 5.03 -1.74
N PHE A 15 3.23 4.78 -3.03
CA PHE A 15 2.48 3.73 -3.68
C PHE A 15 3.35 2.48 -3.77
N LEU A 16 2.73 1.31 -3.61
CA LEU A 16 3.39 0.02 -3.62
C LEU A 16 2.79 -0.79 -4.76
N LYS A 17 3.62 -1.21 -5.72
CA LYS A 17 3.21 -2.18 -6.74
C LYS A 17 3.38 -3.57 -6.15
N VAL A 18 2.26 -4.26 -5.92
CA VAL A 18 2.24 -5.61 -5.34
C VAL A 18 1.67 -6.61 -6.33
N GLN A 19 2.15 -7.84 -6.27
CA GLN A 19 1.60 -8.97 -6.99
C GLN A 19 0.68 -9.77 -6.07
N CYS A 20 -0.56 -10.02 -6.50
CA CYS A 20 -1.47 -10.88 -5.75
C CYS A 20 -0.92 -12.32 -5.71
N PRO A 21 -0.82 -12.95 -4.52
CA PRO A 21 -0.32 -14.33 -4.40
C PRO A 21 -1.26 -15.35 -5.04
N ASP A 22 -2.56 -15.05 -5.13
CA ASP A 22 -3.58 -16.01 -5.59
C ASP A 22 -3.78 -15.97 -7.11
N CYS A 23 -3.75 -14.79 -7.73
CA CYS A 23 -4.02 -14.62 -9.16
C CYS A 23 -2.84 -14.07 -9.98
N GLY A 24 -1.70 -13.76 -9.35
CA GLY A 24 -0.51 -13.23 -10.02
C GLY A 24 -0.66 -11.83 -10.63
N THR A 25 -1.83 -11.21 -10.48
CA THR A 25 -2.11 -9.88 -11.03
C THR A 25 -1.39 -8.80 -10.24
N GLU A 26 -0.83 -7.83 -10.96
CA GLU A 26 -0.19 -6.65 -10.36
C GLU A 26 -1.25 -5.63 -9.96
N THR A 27 -1.12 -5.06 -8.77
CA THR A 27 -2.03 -4.03 -8.26
C THR A 27 -1.23 -2.97 -7.53
N ILE A 28 -1.62 -1.71 -7.69
CA ILE A 28 -0.99 -0.58 -7.00
C ILE A 28 -1.79 -0.30 -5.72
N ILE A 29 -1.12 -0.29 -4.58
CA ILE A 29 -1.70 -0.09 -3.25
C ILE A 29 -1.09 1.17 -2.63
N PHE A 30 -1.90 1.96 -1.94
CA PHE A 30 -1.43 3.10 -1.16
C PHE A 30 -0.94 2.67 0.23
N ASP A 31 0.26 3.10 0.65
CA ASP A 31 0.86 2.64 1.90
C ASP A 31 0.10 3.05 3.17
N ARG A 32 -0.78 4.06 3.09
CA ARG A 32 -1.67 4.53 4.17
C ARG A 32 -3.14 4.44 3.78
N ALA A 33 -3.54 3.37 3.10
CA ALA A 33 -4.93 3.13 2.74
C ALA A 33 -5.83 3.16 4.00
N SER A 34 -6.90 3.96 3.96
CA SER A 34 -7.92 4.05 5.01
C SER A 34 -9.11 3.10 4.78
N THR A 35 -9.11 2.41 3.65
CA THR A 35 -10.12 1.40 3.28
C THR A 35 -9.46 0.04 3.08
N VAL A 36 -10.25 -1.03 3.16
CA VAL A 36 -9.80 -2.37 2.80
C VAL A 36 -9.51 -2.40 1.30
N VAL A 37 -8.30 -2.83 0.93
CA VAL A 37 -7.89 -2.96 -0.47
C VAL A 37 -8.03 -4.42 -0.88
N LYS A 38 -8.90 -4.66 -1.87
CA LYS A 38 -9.12 -5.98 -2.46
C LYS A 38 -8.46 -6.08 -3.83
N CYS A 39 -8.07 -7.27 -4.22
CA CYS A 39 -7.66 -7.52 -5.60
C CYS A 39 -8.86 -7.37 -6.54
N HIS A 40 -8.68 -6.67 -7.66
CA HIS A 40 -9.73 -6.47 -8.65
C HIS A 40 -10.12 -7.77 -9.37
N VAL A 41 -9.23 -8.77 -9.42
CA VAL A 41 -9.45 -10.02 -10.16
C VAL A 41 -10.06 -11.11 -9.28
N CYS A 42 -9.41 -11.44 -8.16
CA CYS A 42 -9.86 -12.54 -7.29
C CYS A 42 -10.66 -12.09 -6.05
N GLY A 43 -10.77 -10.78 -5.80
CA GLY A 43 -11.47 -10.26 -4.62
C GLY A 43 -10.76 -10.49 -3.27
N ALA A 44 -9.58 -11.14 -3.27
CA ALA A 44 -8.80 -11.39 -2.07
C ALA A 44 -8.37 -10.07 -1.40
N MET A 45 -8.34 -10.05 -0.06
CA MET A 45 -7.90 -8.88 0.68
C MET A 45 -6.38 -8.76 0.63
N LEU A 46 -5.89 -7.65 0.10
CA LEU A 46 -4.45 -7.37 -0.05
C LEU A 46 -3.93 -6.47 1.08
N ALA A 47 -4.74 -5.54 1.55
CA ALA A 47 -4.38 -4.64 2.65
C ALA A 47 -5.58 -4.28 3.53
N GLU A 48 -5.33 -4.17 4.83
CA GLU A 48 -6.28 -3.66 5.83
C GLU A 48 -5.89 -2.24 6.27
N PRO A 49 -6.87 -1.37 6.52
CA PRO A 49 -6.60 -0.04 7.03
C PRO A 49 -6.05 -0.09 8.46
N GLY A 50 -5.21 0.89 8.82
CA GLY A 50 -4.68 1.05 10.16
C GLY A 50 -4.53 2.53 10.52
N GLY A 51 -4.19 2.83 11.78
CA GLY A 51 -4.00 4.22 12.26
C GLY A 51 -2.82 4.98 11.66
N GLY A 52 -2.16 4.43 10.64
CA GLY A 52 -0.97 4.98 10.01
C GLY A 52 -0.72 4.26 8.70
N LYS A 53 0.33 3.43 8.64
CA LYS A 53 0.54 2.54 7.50
C LYS A 53 -0.52 1.44 7.48
N ALA A 54 -1.05 1.15 6.30
CA ALA A 54 -1.94 0.02 6.07
C ALA A 54 -1.19 -1.29 6.35
N ARG A 55 -1.92 -2.27 6.88
CA ARG A 55 -1.40 -3.62 7.13
C ARG A 55 -1.52 -4.41 5.84
N LEU A 56 -0.39 -4.73 5.21
CA LEU A 56 -0.37 -5.60 4.04
C LEU A 56 -0.56 -7.05 4.49
N LEU A 57 -1.57 -7.73 3.96
CA LEU A 57 -1.82 -9.16 4.19
C LEU A 57 -0.98 -10.04 3.25
N VAL A 58 -0.41 -9.43 2.20
CA VAL A 58 0.51 -10.10 1.26
C VAL A 58 1.92 -10.25 1.83
N LYS A 59 2.63 -11.30 1.41
CA LYS A 59 4.05 -11.52 1.77
C LYS A 59 4.92 -10.42 1.16
N LYS A 60 5.95 -9.96 1.90
CA LYS A 60 6.90 -8.92 1.43
C LYS A 60 7.59 -9.27 0.09
N LYS A 61 7.76 -10.55 -0.22
CA LYS A 61 8.35 -11.03 -1.49
C LYS A 61 7.51 -10.62 -2.72
N ASN A 62 6.23 -10.34 -2.52
CA ASN A 62 5.31 -9.98 -3.59
C ASN A 62 5.26 -8.47 -3.86
N ILE A 63 6.07 -7.67 -3.18
CA ILE A 63 6.20 -6.23 -3.47
C ILE A 63 7.24 -6.09 -4.59
N ILE A 64 6.79 -5.66 -5.76
CA ILE A 64 7.62 -5.52 -6.96
C ILE A 64 8.40 -4.20 -6.90
N GLN A 65 7.69 -3.11 -6.60
CA GLN A 65 8.26 -1.77 -6.70
C GLN A 65 7.61 -0.81 -5.70
N VAL A 66 8.41 0.09 -5.14
CA VAL A 66 7.94 1.26 -4.39
C VAL A 66 7.94 2.44 -5.36
N LEU A 67 6.76 3.04 -5.54
CA LEU A 67 6.52 4.23 -6.34
C LEU A 67 6.39 5.40 -5.36
N SER A 68 7.38 6.27 -5.34
CA SER A 68 7.43 7.48 -4.49
C SER A 68 6.81 8.68 -5.20
#